data_AF-A0A662WU79-F1
#
_entry.id   AF-A0A662WU79-F1
#
_cell.length_a   1.000
_cell.length_b   1.000
_cell.length_c   1.000
_cell.angle_alpha   90.00
_cell.angle_beta   90.00
_cell.angle_gamma   90.00
#
_symmetry.space_group_name_H-M   'P 1'
#
loop_
_entity.id
_entity.type
_entity.pdbx_description
1 polymer ?
#
loop_
_entity_poly.entity_id
_entity_poly.type
_entity_poly.pdbx_seq_one_letter_code
_entity_poly.pdbx_strand_id
1 'polypeptide(L)'
;MCTQPKCLASTVLVYGAGRENAQCKHTKWLADRAPLERRMAQLAEHRRAPIHEVVLSKPGPGGDRLLLEGLISNFFVAVKDGTLFTADEGVLAGSTRELVLKACDDLHIPTVLEEPKLSELKSWQAAFVTSTCSVRVVIDVTRVLWEEGEGERKVLREAQIPSDTTGFTQRLREQIAAQRMYLK
;
A
#
# COMPACT_ATOMS: atom_id res chain seq x y z
N MET A 1 -7.70 -30.96 1.11
CA MET A 1 -7.61 -29.91 0.07
C MET A 1 -7.76 -28.57 0.75
N CYS A 2 -6.64 -27.89 1.04
CA CYS A 2 -6.65 -26.59 1.70
C CYS A 2 -6.94 -25.54 0.61
N THR A 3 -8.18 -25.04 0.58
CA THR A 3 -8.54 -23.92 -0.29
C THR A 3 -7.77 -22.70 0.19
N GLN A 4 -6.70 -22.34 -0.51
CA GLN A 4 -6.05 -21.05 -0.32
C GLN A 4 -7.14 -19.97 -0.38
N PRO A 5 -7.33 -19.17 0.67
CA PRO A 5 -8.44 -18.25 0.70
C PRO A 5 -8.15 -17.17 -0.34
N LYS A 6 -9.04 -17.07 -1.35
CA LYS A 6 -9.00 -16.11 -2.48
C LYS A 6 -8.34 -14.81 -2.03
N CYS A 7 -7.26 -14.42 -2.72
CA CYS A 7 -6.56 -13.19 -2.44
C CYS A 7 -7.58 -12.05 -2.54
N LEU A 8 -7.83 -11.34 -1.43
CA LEU A 8 -8.78 -10.24 -1.41
C LEU A 8 -8.13 -9.11 -2.19
N ALA A 9 -8.52 -8.99 -3.46
CA ALA A 9 -8.22 -7.86 -4.31
C ALA A 9 -8.66 -6.57 -3.60
N SER A 10 -7.69 -5.79 -3.14
CA SER A 10 -7.94 -4.55 -2.40
C SER A 10 -8.12 -3.39 -3.38
N THR A 11 -9.04 -2.49 -3.02
CA THR A 11 -9.17 -1.17 -3.62
C THR A 11 -8.66 -0.16 -2.60
N VAL A 12 -7.66 0.62 -2.98
CA VAL A 12 -7.06 1.65 -2.12
C VAL A 12 -7.42 3.05 -2.60
N LEU A 13 -7.53 3.99 -1.68
CA LEU A 13 -7.75 5.41 -1.94
C LEU A 13 -6.49 6.19 -1.58
N VAL A 14 -5.91 6.91 -2.55
CA VAL A 14 -4.82 7.87 -2.30
C VAL A 14 -5.43 9.17 -1.78
N TYR A 15 -5.31 9.40 -0.47
CA TYR A 15 -5.89 10.56 0.21
C TYR A 15 -5.18 10.87 1.52
N GLY A 16 -5.08 12.16 1.85
CA GLY A 16 -4.42 12.63 3.06
C GLY A 16 -2.91 12.84 2.90
N ALA A 17 -2.36 13.64 3.82
CA ALA A 17 -0.93 13.94 3.93
C ALA A 17 -0.19 12.90 4.80
N GLY A 18 1.13 12.87 4.68
CA GLY A 18 1.98 12.06 5.57
C GLY A 18 1.84 12.40 7.05
N ARG A 19 2.25 11.47 7.91
CA ARG A 19 2.16 11.60 9.36
C ARG A 19 3.23 12.54 9.89
N GLU A 20 2.88 13.39 10.86
CA GLU A 20 3.81 14.31 11.53
C GLU A 20 4.91 13.56 12.30
N ASN A 21 4.55 12.50 13.03
CA ASN A 21 5.47 11.64 13.79
C ASN A 21 5.50 10.22 13.19
N ALA A 22 5.80 10.11 11.89
CA ALA A 22 5.69 8.86 11.13
C ALA A 22 6.49 7.69 11.73
N GLN A 23 7.68 7.97 12.29
CA GLN A 23 8.60 6.96 12.83
C GLN A 23 8.12 6.30 14.13
N CYS A 24 7.04 6.79 14.75
CA CYS A 24 6.54 6.28 16.02
C CYS A 24 5.06 5.85 15.94
N LYS A 25 4.71 4.80 16.68
CA LYS A 25 3.32 4.40 16.95
C LYS A 25 2.70 5.35 17.99
N HIS A 26 2.43 6.57 17.56
CA HIS A 26 1.90 7.63 18.42
C HIS A 26 0.37 7.54 18.55
N THR A 27 -0.17 7.66 19.77
CA THR A 27 -1.62 7.53 20.04
C THR A 27 -2.46 8.62 19.37
N LYS A 28 -1.91 9.84 19.20
CA LYS A 28 -2.52 10.94 18.41
C LYS A 28 -3.00 10.47 17.03
N TRP A 29 -2.34 9.48 16.44
CA TRP A 29 -2.70 8.95 15.12
C TRP A 29 -4.13 8.38 15.05
N LEU A 30 -4.69 7.91 16.17
CA LEU A 30 -6.08 7.48 16.25
C LEU A 30 -7.05 8.63 15.91
N ALA A 31 -6.75 9.83 16.39
CA ALA A 31 -7.56 11.02 16.10
C ALA A 31 -7.28 11.55 14.69
N ASP A 32 -6.01 11.59 14.29
CA ASP A 32 -5.58 12.15 13.00
C ASP A 32 -6.13 11.35 11.80
N ARG A 33 -6.26 10.02 11.93
CA ARG A 33 -6.78 9.17 10.84
C ARG A 33 -8.30 9.14 10.74
N ALA A 34 -9.02 9.46 11.82
CA ALA A 34 -10.49 9.43 11.85
C ALA A 34 -11.17 10.25 10.71
N PRO A 35 -10.73 11.48 10.36
CA PRO A 35 -11.28 12.18 9.19
C PRO A 35 -10.99 11.46 7.86
N LEU A 36 -9.86 10.78 7.73
CA LEU A 36 -9.50 10.02 6.52
C LEU A 36 -10.39 8.79 6.35
N GLU A 37 -10.64 8.07 7.45
CA GLU A 37 -11.58 6.93 7.50
C GLU A 37 -13.01 7.37 7.15
N ARG A 38 -13.46 8.53 7.67
CA ARG A 38 -14.78 9.09 7.32
C ARG A 38 -14.88 9.42 5.83
N ARG A 39 -13.84 10.02 5.24
CA ARG A 39 -13.83 10.33 3.79
C ARG A 39 -13.87 9.06 2.95
N MET A 40 -13.10 8.05 3.33
CA MET A 40 -13.12 6.73 2.68
C MET A 40 -14.52 6.13 2.71
N ALA A 41 -15.19 6.13 3.87
CA ALA A 41 -16.54 5.60 4.02
C ALA A 41 -17.56 6.33 3.14
N GLN A 42 -17.51 7.67 3.10
CA GLN A 42 -18.38 8.49 2.24
C GLN A 42 -18.20 8.16 0.75
N LEU A 43 -16.95 8.02 0.30
CA LEU A 43 -16.66 7.68 -1.10
C LEU A 43 -17.08 6.23 -1.43
N ALA A 44 -16.87 5.30 -0.51
CA ALA A 44 -17.31 3.92 -0.68
C ALA A 44 -18.84 3.81 -0.80
N GLU A 45 -19.58 4.57 0.02
CA GLU A 45 -21.04 4.67 -0.05
C GLU A 45 -21.51 5.30 -1.37
N HIS A 46 -20.93 6.43 -1.75
CA HIS A 46 -21.26 7.13 -3.01
C HIS A 46 -21.01 6.26 -4.24
N ARG A 47 -19.87 5.54 -4.27
CA ARG A 47 -19.49 4.63 -5.35
C ARG A 47 -20.28 3.31 -5.31
N ARG A 48 -20.93 2.98 -4.19
CA ARG A 48 -21.56 1.67 -3.92
C ARG A 48 -20.59 0.50 -4.10
N ALA A 49 -19.32 0.71 -3.74
CA ALA A 49 -18.28 -0.31 -3.81
C ALA A 49 -17.26 -0.11 -2.67
N PRO A 50 -16.76 -1.19 -2.06
CA PRO A 50 -15.86 -1.08 -0.91
C PRO A 50 -14.52 -0.46 -1.30
N ILE A 51 -14.05 0.45 -0.44
CA ILE A 51 -12.66 0.90 -0.39
C ILE A 51 -12.09 0.28 0.88
N HIS A 52 -10.98 -0.43 0.74
CA HIS A 52 -10.44 -1.26 1.81
C HIS A 52 -9.40 -0.52 2.63
N GLU A 53 -8.70 0.44 2.02
CA GLU A 53 -7.62 1.16 2.68
C GLU A 53 -7.38 2.54 2.07
N VAL A 54 -6.82 3.44 2.87
CA VAL A 54 -6.32 4.75 2.43
C VAL A 54 -4.80 4.72 2.43
N VAL A 55 -4.20 5.18 1.34
CA VAL A 55 -2.75 5.40 1.18
C VAL A 55 -2.49 6.91 1.27
N LEU A 56 -1.63 7.30 2.20
CA LEU A 56 -1.18 8.66 2.38
C LEU A 56 -0.23 9.06 1.25
N SER A 57 -0.23 10.36 0.91
CA SER A 57 0.65 10.89 -0.12
C SER A 57 1.24 12.24 0.30
N LYS A 58 2.35 12.63 -0.32
CA LYS A 58 2.87 14.00 -0.26
C LYS A 58 2.99 14.60 -1.66
N PRO A 59 2.94 15.94 -1.79
CA PRO A 59 3.22 16.58 -3.06
C PRO A 59 4.62 16.22 -3.56
N GLY A 60 4.69 15.81 -4.82
CA GLY A 60 5.92 15.51 -5.53
C GLY A 60 6.28 16.59 -6.56
N PRO A 61 7.47 16.48 -7.18
CA PRO A 61 7.86 17.37 -8.25
C PRO A 61 6.88 17.30 -9.43
N GLY A 62 6.65 18.44 -10.09
CA GLY A 62 5.74 18.53 -11.24
C GLY A 62 4.24 18.37 -10.90
N GLY A 63 3.86 18.49 -9.63
CA GLY A 63 2.47 18.33 -9.20
C GLY A 63 2.03 16.87 -9.03
N ASP A 64 2.97 15.92 -9.10
CA ASP A 64 2.70 14.51 -8.86
C ASP A 64 2.43 14.23 -7.37
N ARG A 65 1.96 13.01 -7.07
CA ARG A 65 1.76 12.53 -5.70
C ARG A 65 2.74 11.39 -5.42
N LEU A 66 3.59 11.61 -4.43
CA LEU A 66 4.48 10.58 -3.89
C LEU A 66 3.72 9.80 -2.83
N LEU A 67 3.64 8.49 -2.98
CA LEU A 67 2.90 7.61 -2.09
C LEU A 67 3.76 7.17 -0.92
N LEU A 68 3.18 7.19 0.28
CA LEU A 68 3.88 6.91 1.53
C LEU A 68 3.45 5.56 2.08
N GLU A 69 2.58 5.57 3.08
CA GLU A 69 2.06 4.39 3.77
C GLU A 69 0.54 4.41 3.83
N GLY A 70 -0.07 3.28 4.17
CA GLY A 70 -1.47 3.24 4.54
C GLY A 70 -1.73 3.75 5.95
N LEU A 71 -2.99 3.77 6.38
CA LEU A 71 -3.32 4.26 7.73
C LEU A 71 -2.73 3.41 8.85
N ILE A 72 -2.58 2.11 8.62
CA ILE A 72 -2.01 1.14 9.59
C ILE A 72 -1.13 0.09 8.90
N SER A 73 -0.70 0.38 7.67
CA SER A 73 0.01 -0.55 6.79
C SER A 73 1.13 0.17 6.04
N ASN A 74 2.13 -0.56 5.57
CA ASN A 74 3.11 -0.01 4.63
C ASN A 74 2.70 -0.37 3.19
N PHE A 75 2.96 0.53 2.25
CA PHE A 75 2.61 0.38 0.84
C PHE A 75 3.84 0.04 -0.01
N PHE A 76 3.67 -0.85 -0.97
CA PHE A 76 4.72 -1.35 -1.83
C PHE A 76 4.22 -1.46 -3.27
N VAL A 77 5.13 -1.18 -4.21
CA VAL A 77 4.86 -1.28 -5.65
C VAL A 77 5.98 -2.06 -6.31
N ALA A 78 5.64 -3.13 -7.04
CA ALA A 78 6.57 -3.79 -7.94
C ALA A 78 6.37 -3.25 -9.36
N VAL A 79 7.45 -2.85 -10.02
CA VAL A 79 7.42 -2.38 -11.41
C VAL A 79 7.88 -3.48 -12.39
N LYS A 80 7.78 -3.22 -13.69
CA LYS A 80 7.94 -4.24 -14.76
C LYS A 80 9.28 -4.97 -14.80
N ASP A 81 10.33 -4.42 -14.21
CA ASP A 81 11.65 -5.04 -14.11
C ASP A 81 11.78 -5.97 -12.89
N GLY A 82 10.73 -6.07 -12.06
CA GLY A 82 10.72 -6.82 -10.81
C GLY A 82 11.25 -6.04 -9.61
N THR A 83 11.65 -4.78 -9.78
CA THR A 83 12.13 -3.91 -8.69
C THR A 83 10.97 -3.50 -7.79
N LEU A 84 11.18 -3.62 -6.48
CA LEU A 84 10.22 -3.24 -5.45
C LEU A 84 10.50 -1.82 -4.93
N PHE A 85 9.49 -0.96 -4.97
CA PHE A 85 9.55 0.41 -4.46
C PHE A 85 8.70 0.53 -3.19
N THR A 86 9.23 1.23 -2.20
CA THR A 86 8.52 1.61 -0.97
C THR A 86 9.12 2.87 -0.39
N ALA A 87 8.29 3.71 0.22
CA ALA A 87 8.75 4.92 0.90
C ALA A 87 9.65 4.57 2.10
N ASP A 88 10.69 5.37 2.31
CA ASP A 88 11.60 5.22 3.46
C ASP A 88 11.37 6.27 4.54
N GLU A 89 11.35 7.53 4.11
CA GLU A 89 11.08 8.67 4.97
C GLU A 89 9.58 8.95 5.08
N GLY A 90 9.16 9.50 6.23
CA GLY A 90 7.76 9.87 6.45
C GLY A 90 6.79 8.68 6.58
N VAL A 91 7.32 7.47 6.80
CA VAL A 91 6.54 6.25 7.07
C VAL A 91 7.00 5.56 8.35
N LEU A 92 6.16 4.69 8.90
CA LEU A 92 6.50 3.86 10.04
C LEU A 92 7.38 2.68 9.61
N ALA A 93 8.52 2.50 10.27
CA ALA A 93 9.31 1.27 10.18
C ALA A 93 8.57 0.10 10.87
N GLY A 94 7.58 -0.47 10.17
CA GLY A 94 6.81 -1.59 10.67
C GLY A 94 7.60 -2.90 10.67
N SER A 95 7.43 -3.74 11.69
CA SER A 95 8.07 -5.06 11.74
C SER A 95 7.69 -5.96 10.55
N THR A 96 6.48 -5.83 10.01
CA THR A 96 6.11 -6.52 8.76
C THR A 96 6.89 -5.99 7.56
N ARG A 97 7.13 -4.68 7.47
CA ARG A 97 7.94 -4.09 6.39
C ARG A 97 9.34 -4.68 6.41
N GLU A 98 9.97 -4.81 7.57
CA GLU A 98 11.27 -5.46 7.71
C GLU A 98 11.27 -6.92 7.20
N LEU A 99 10.22 -7.69 7.50
CA LEU A 99 10.08 -9.05 6.97
C LEU A 99 9.95 -9.08 5.44
N VAL A 100 9.23 -8.12 4.85
CA VAL A 100 9.13 -8.01 3.38
C VAL A 100 10.49 -7.68 2.77
N LEU A 101 11.20 -6.69 3.33
CA LEU A 101 12.53 -6.30 2.85
C LEU A 101 13.52 -7.47 2.94
N LYS A 102 13.49 -8.22 4.05
CA LYS A 102 14.31 -9.42 4.22
C LYS A 102 13.93 -10.53 3.22
N ALA A 103 12.63 -10.74 2.98
CA ALA A 103 12.19 -11.71 1.99
C ALA A 103 12.63 -11.31 0.57
N CYS A 104 12.65 -10.01 0.25
CA CYS A 104 13.18 -9.51 -1.01
C CYS A 104 14.69 -9.76 -1.14
N ASP A 105 15.45 -9.51 -0.08
CA ASP A 105 16.90 -9.78 -0.03
C ASP A 105 17.19 -11.29 -0.28
N ASP A 106 16.51 -12.18 0.44
CA ASP A 106 16.62 -13.63 0.26
C ASP A 106 16.29 -14.08 -1.18
N LEU A 107 15.26 -13.46 -1.78
CA LEU A 107 14.79 -13.77 -3.14
C LEU A 107 15.57 -13.03 -4.23
N HIS A 108 16.60 -12.25 -3.87
CA HIS A 108 17.39 -11.43 -4.79
C HIS A 108 16.54 -10.46 -5.62
N ILE A 109 15.48 -9.91 -5.01
CA ILE A 109 14.59 -8.92 -5.62
C ILE A 109 15.18 -7.53 -5.35
N PRO A 110 15.52 -6.75 -6.40
CA PRO A 110 15.99 -5.38 -6.21
C PRO A 110 14.94 -4.56 -5.47
N THR A 111 15.35 -3.88 -4.40
CA THR A 111 14.45 -3.05 -3.59
C THR A 111 14.99 -1.64 -3.51
N VAL A 112 14.16 -0.67 -3.88
CA VAL A 112 14.47 0.76 -3.89
C VAL A 112 13.61 1.43 -2.81
N LEU A 113 14.29 2.10 -1.89
CA LEU A 113 13.69 2.81 -0.77
C LEU A 113 13.31 4.25 -1.16
N GLU A 114 12.50 4.37 -2.20
CA GLU A 114 11.98 5.65 -2.72
C GLU A 114 10.44 5.61 -2.84
N GLU A 115 9.79 6.75 -2.65
CA GLU A 115 8.34 6.85 -2.72
C GLU A 115 7.81 6.59 -4.14
N PRO A 116 6.92 5.60 -4.34
CA PRO A 116 6.35 5.36 -5.65
C PRO A 116 5.47 6.54 -6.09
N LYS A 117 5.64 6.95 -7.34
CA LYS A 117 4.91 8.06 -7.97
C LYS A 117 3.57 7.61 -8.51
N LEU A 118 2.50 8.36 -8.24
CA LEU A 118 1.18 8.06 -8.77
C LEU A 118 1.13 8.18 -10.31
N SER A 119 1.90 9.11 -10.90
CA SER A 119 2.00 9.25 -12.36
C SER A 119 2.56 8.00 -13.06
N GLU A 120 3.33 7.18 -12.35
CA GLU A 120 3.99 5.98 -12.88
C GLU A 120 3.11 4.73 -12.82
N LEU A 121 1.83 4.85 -12.45
CA LEU A 121 0.84 3.75 -12.37
C LEU A 121 0.87 2.78 -13.56
N LYS A 122 1.17 3.25 -14.78
CA LYS A 122 1.24 2.42 -16.00
C LYS A 122 2.47 1.49 -16.06
N SER A 123 3.51 1.81 -15.29
CA SER A 123 4.73 1.01 -15.15
C SER A 123 4.61 -0.06 -14.06
N TRP A 124 3.59 0.03 -13.21
CA TRP A 124 3.39 -0.89 -12.10
C TRP A 124 2.92 -2.24 -12.62
N GLN A 125 3.56 -3.29 -12.12
CA GLN A 125 3.21 -4.68 -12.41
C GLN A 125 2.36 -5.27 -11.27
N ALA A 126 2.63 -4.87 -10.04
CA ALA A 126 1.83 -5.23 -8.87
C ALA A 126 1.96 -4.14 -7.81
N ALA A 127 0.97 -4.04 -6.93
CA ALA A 127 1.11 -3.28 -5.69
C ALA A 127 0.48 -4.05 -4.55
N PHE A 128 0.98 -3.85 -3.34
CA PHE A 128 0.45 -4.49 -2.15
C PHE A 128 0.64 -3.62 -0.92
N VAL A 129 -0.19 -3.90 0.08
CA VAL A 129 -0.11 -3.31 1.42
C VAL A 129 0.26 -4.40 2.42
N THR A 130 0.94 -4.00 3.49
CA THR A 130 1.39 -4.92 4.53
C THR A 130 0.79 -4.55 5.88
N SER A 131 0.23 -5.52 6.60
CA SER A 131 -0.34 -5.26 7.92
C SER A 131 0.10 -6.30 8.94
N THR A 132 0.35 -5.82 10.16
CA THR A 132 0.69 -6.64 11.33
C THR A 132 -0.57 -7.18 12.03
N CYS A 133 -1.70 -6.46 11.92
CA CYS A 133 -2.94 -6.78 12.63
C CYS A 133 -3.85 -7.74 11.87
N SER A 134 -3.59 -8.00 10.58
CA SER A 134 -4.36 -8.97 9.79
C SER A 134 -3.71 -10.35 9.81
N VAL A 135 -4.55 -11.39 9.74
CA VAL A 135 -4.11 -12.79 9.53
C VAL A 135 -3.28 -12.93 8.25
N ARG A 136 -3.46 -12.01 7.29
CA ARG A 136 -2.72 -11.94 6.03
C ARG A 136 -1.68 -10.83 6.11
N VAL A 137 -0.42 -11.19 5.87
CA VAL A 137 0.72 -10.26 5.99
C VAL A 137 0.83 -9.31 4.78
N VAL A 138 0.45 -9.79 3.59
CA VAL A 138 0.56 -9.09 2.31
C VAL A 138 -0.77 -9.17 1.56
N ILE A 139 -1.35 -8.01 1.23
CA ILE A 139 -2.65 -7.90 0.55
C ILE A 139 -2.46 -7.19 -0.80
N ASP A 140 -2.92 -7.82 -1.88
CA ASP A 140 -2.78 -7.26 -3.23
C ASP A 140 -3.70 -6.07 -3.45
N VAL A 141 -3.16 -5.02 -4.06
CA VAL A 141 -3.91 -3.86 -4.52
C VAL A 141 -4.19 -4.00 -6.01
N THR A 142 -5.48 -4.05 -6.35
CA THR A 142 -5.95 -4.21 -7.73
C THR A 142 -6.51 -2.93 -8.32
N ARG A 143 -6.94 -2.00 -7.47
CA ARG A 143 -7.46 -0.70 -7.88
C ARG A 143 -6.93 0.40 -6.98
N VAL A 144 -6.57 1.52 -7.60
CA VAL A 144 -6.16 2.75 -6.94
C VAL A 144 -7.16 3.83 -7.32
N LEU A 145 -7.72 4.49 -6.31
CA LEU A 145 -8.61 5.64 -6.44
C LEU A 145 -7.85 6.89 -5.99
N TRP A 146 -8.08 8.03 -6.64
CA TRP A 146 -7.55 9.31 -6.17
C TRP A 146 -8.49 10.45 -6.52
N GLU A 147 -8.44 11.52 -5.73
CA GLU A 147 -9.19 12.74 -6.01
C GLU A 147 -8.30 13.73 -6.78
N GLU A 148 -8.82 14.22 -7.90
CA GLU A 148 -8.20 15.24 -8.74
C GLU A 148 -9.04 16.52 -8.74
N GLY A 149 -8.39 17.68 -8.62
CA GLY A 149 -9.05 18.99 -8.54
C GLY A 149 -8.89 19.70 -7.19
N GLU A 150 -9.15 21.00 -7.19
CA GLU A 150 -9.10 21.87 -6.00
C GLU A 150 -10.52 22.27 -5.55
N GLY A 151 -10.71 22.42 -4.23
CA GLY A 151 -11.98 22.85 -3.64
C GLY A 151 -13.11 21.81 -3.69
N GLU A 152 -14.32 22.25 -4.00
CA GLU A 152 -15.54 21.40 -4.02
C GLU A 152 -15.69 20.57 -5.32
N ARG A 153 -14.91 20.86 -6.37
CA ARG A 153 -14.95 20.14 -7.66
C ARG A 153 -13.90 19.03 -7.73
N LYS A 154 -13.86 18.17 -6.71
CA LYS A 154 -12.98 16.99 -6.73
C LYS A 154 -13.62 15.89 -7.55
N VAL A 155 -12.92 15.45 -8.60
CA VAL A 155 -13.34 14.32 -9.41
C VAL A 155 -12.60 13.08 -8.92
N LEU A 156 -13.35 12.03 -8.60
CA LEU A 156 -12.77 10.73 -8.27
C LEU A 156 -12.29 10.05 -9.55
N ARG A 157 -11.00 9.74 -9.59
CA ARG A 157 -10.35 8.95 -10.63
C ARG A 157 -10.08 7.54 -10.12
N GLU A 158 -10.04 6.59 -11.04
CA GLU A 158 -9.66 5.22 -10.74
C GLU A 158 -8.73 4.66 -11.81
N ALA A 159 -7.79 3.82 -11.37
CA ALA A 159 -6.95 3.00 -12.23
C ALA A 159 -6.94 1.57 -11.71
N GLN A 160 -6.96 0.63 -12.65
CA GLN A 160 -6.74 -0.78 -12.34
C GLN A 160 -5.25 -1.08 -12.47
N ILE A 161 -4.68 -1.71 -11.45
CA ILE A 161 -3.32 -2.25 -11.51
C ILE A 161 -3.43 -3.63 -12.17
N PRO A 162 -2.51 -3.99 -13.08
CA PRO A 162 -2.41 -5.36 -13.56
C PRO A 162 -2.37 -6.32 -12.36
N SER A 163 -3.29 -7.27 -12.31
CA SER A 163 -3.22 -8.32 -11.29
C SER A 163 -1.90 -9.05 -11.50
N ASP A 164 -1.10 -9.21 -10.44
CA ASP A 164 0.23 -9.83 -10.46
C ASP A 164 0.27 -11.10 -11.33
N THR A 165 0.65 -10.94 -12.60
CA THR A 165 0.67 -12.03 -13.59
C THR A 165 1.84 -12.98 -13.35
N THR A 166 2.77 -12.58 -12.51
CA THR A 166 4.03 -13.29 -12.26
C THR A 166 4.07 -14.04 -10.95
N GLY A 167 3.04 -13.94 -10.11
CA GLY A 167 3.02 -14.51 -8.76
C GLY A 167 4.07 -13.90 -7.81
N PHE A 168 4.51 -12.67 -8.09
CA PHE A 168 5.42 -11.89 -7.24
C PHE A 168 4.95 -11.82 -5.77
N THR A 169 3.70 -11.41 -5.55
CA THR A 169 3.15 -11.26 -4.19
C THR A 169 2.89 -12.62 -3.55
N GLN A 170 2.63 -13.65 -4.35
CA GLN A 170 2.56 -15.03 -3.87
C GLN A 170 3.92 -15.53 -3.34
N ARG A 171 5.00 -15.36 -4.11
CA ARG A 171 6.35 -15.75 -3.66
C ARG A 171 6.75 -15.04 -2.37
N LEU A 172 6.46 -13.75 -2.25
CA LEU A 172 6.72 -13.00 -1.02
C LEU A 172 5.93 -13.57 0.17
N ARG A 173 4.65 -13.90 -0.01
CA ARG A 173 3.85 -14.53 1.06
C ARG A 173 4.43 -15.86 1.49
N GLU A 174 4.84 -16.69 0.55
CA GLU A 174 5.43 -18.00 0.81
C GLU A 174 6.76 -17.86 1.58
N GLN A 175 7.62 -16.93 1.17
CA GLN A 175 8.90 -16.66 1.87
C GLN A 175 8.68 -16.11 3.29
N ILE A 176 7.77 -15.15 3.47
CA ILE A 176 7.44 -14.61 4.79
C ILE A 176 6.84 -15.69 5.70
N ALA A 177 5.97 -16.55 5.16
CA ALA A 177 5.41 -17.67 5.91
C ALA A 177 6.50 -18.66 6.35
N ALA A 178 7.45 -18.98 5.46
CA ALA A 178 8.60 -19.81 5.81
C ALA A 178 9.42 -19.17 6.93
N GLN A 179 9.79 -17.89 6.81
CA GLN A 179 10.56 -17.18 7.84
C GLN A 179 9.84 -17.11 9.20
N ARG A 180 8.51 -16.95 9.22
CA ARG A 180 7.72 -16.99 10.47
C ARG A 180 7.71 -18.37 11.14
N MET A 181 7.87 -19.45 10.39
CA MET A 181 7.99 -20.80 10.96
C MET A 181 9.37 -21.07 11.60
N TYR A 182 10.40 -20.30 11.23
CA TYR A 182 11.76 -20.42 11.77
C TYR A 182 12.05 -19.47 12.94
N LEU A 183 11.13 -18.56 13.27
CA LEU A 183 11.15 -17.80 14.52
C LEU A 183 10.48 -18.65 15.63
N LYS A 184 11.21 -19.64 16.12
CA LYS A 184 10.91 -20.34 17.38
C LYS A 184 11.89 -19.91 18.46
#